data_AF-A0A0Y6TCV9-F1
#
_entry.id   AF-A0A0Y6TCV9-F1
#
_cell.length_a   1.000
_cell.length_b   1.000
_cell.length_c   1.000
_cell.angle_alpha   90.00
_cell.angle_beta   90.00
_cell.angle_gamma   90.00
#
_symmetry.space_group_name_H-M   'P 1'
#
loop_
_entity.id
_entity.type
_entity.pdbx_description
1 polymer ?
#
loop_
_entity_poly.entity_id
_entity_poly.type
_entity_poly.pdbx_seq_one_letter_code
_entity_poly.pdbx_strand_id
1 'polypeptide(L)'
;MTGFNDAAGVASASDIKGKYVEKVEVKNGVVTAEMKSSGVNKEIQGKKLSLWAKRQDGSVKWFCGQPVARNDKADTDKIDTKHLPSTCRDAASAD
;
A
#
# COMPACT_ATOMS: atom_id res chain seq x y z
N MET A 1 -3.14 -1.02 19.19
CA MET A 1 -1.99 -0.43 18.49
C MET A 1 -2.51 0.63 17.56
N THR A 2 -2.21 1.88 17.83
CA THR A 2 -2.41 2.98 16.88
C THR A 2 -1.67 2.60 15.60
N GLY A 3 -2.42 2.36 14.52
CA GLY A 3 -1.89 1.73 13.31
C GLY A 3 -1.38 2.74 12.28
N PHE A 4 -0.87 3.88 12.74
CA PHE A 4 -0.46 5.01 11.91
C PHE A 4 1.07 5.15 11.89
N ASN A 5 1.63 5.90 10.93
CA ASN A 5 3.09 6.06 10.77
C ASN A 5 3.82 6.36 12.10
N ASP A 6 3.41 7.41 12.82
CA ASP A 6 4.07 7.82 14.07
C ASP A 6 3.98 6.76 15.15
N ALA A 7 2.84 6.06 15.22
CA ALA A 7 2.62 4.99 16.18
C ALA A 7 3.41 3.71 15.85
N ALA A 8 3.76 3.51 14.59
CA ALA A 8 4.69 2.48 14.15
C ALA A 8 6.16 2.91 14.30
N GLY A 9 6.44 4.15 14.73
CA GLY A 9 7.80 4.68 14.86
C GLY A 9 8.49 4.91 13.52
N VAL A 10 7.73 5.12 12.44
CA VAL A 10 8.26 5.44 11.11
C VAL A 10 8.01 6.90 10.75
N ALA A 11 8.73 7.41 9.75
CA ALA A 11 8.58 8.78 9.27
C ALA A 11 7.13 9.10 8.85
N SER A 12 6.78 10.39 8.89
CA SER A 12 5.46 10.86 8.46
C SER A 12 5.19 10.47 7.01
N ALA A 13 3.92 10.30 6.63
CA ALA A 13 3.57 9.78 5.31
C ALA A 13 4.16 10.61 4.17
N SER A 14 4.15 11.94 4.30
CA SER A 14 4.69 12.90 3.32
C SER A 14 6.22 12.96 3.26
N ASP A 15 6.91 12.39 4.26
CA ASP A 15 8.37 12.29 4.27
C ASP A 15 8.85 11.00 3.57
N ILE A 16 8.01 9.97 3.53
CA ILE A 16 8.28 8.73 2.80
C ILE A 16 7.85 8.91 1.34
N LYS A 17 8.72 9.54 0.55
CA LYS A 17 8.50 9.86 -0.87
C LYS A 17 9.72 9.53 -1.72
N GLY A 18 9.54 9.50 -3.04
CA GLY A 18 10.61 9.15 -3.97
C GLY A 18 10.44 9.77 -5.35
N LYS A 19 11.18 9.26 -6.34
CA LYS A 19 11.09 9.73 -7.73
C LYS A 19 9.65 9.66 -8.25
N TYR A 20 8.96 8.54 -8.00
CA TYR A 20 7.63 8.22 -8.52
C TYR A 20 6.54 8.08 -7.45
N VAL A 21 6.92 8.10 -6.17
CA VAL A 21 6.02 7.94 -5.02
C VAL A 21 5.81 9.30 -4.38
N GLU A 22 4.56 9.66 -4.17
CA GLU A 22 4.14 10.90 -3.51
C GLU A 22 4.23 10.78 -2.00
N LYS A 23 3.69 9.70 -1.44
CA LYS A 23 3.70 9.39 0.00
C LYS A 23 3.49 7.91 0.26
N VAL A 24 3.86 7.47 1.46
CA VAL A 24 3.55 6.12 1.97
C VAL A 24 2.89 6.23 3.33
N GLU A 25 1.63 5.78 3.40
CA GLU A 25 0.83 5.82 4.61
C GLU A 25 0.73 4.42 5.23
N VAL A 26 0.85 4.36 6.55
CA VAL A 26 0.52 3.17 7.33
C VAL A 26 -0.83 3.41 8.00
N LYS A 27 -1.77 2.48 7.80
CA LYS A 27 -3.08 2.50 8.47
C LYS A 27 -3.47 1.10 8.92
N ASN A 28 -3.64 0.90 10.23
CA ASN A 28 -3.96 -0.39 10.85
C ASN A 28 -3.00 -1.53 10.43
N GLY A 29 -1.73 -1.21 10.16
CA GLY A 29 -0.73 -2.17 9.68
C GLY A 29 -0.83 -2.54 8.20
N VAL A 30 -1.63 -1.82 7.42
CA VAL A 30 -1.58 -1.79 5.96
C VAL A 30 -0.68 -0.64 5.54
N VAL A 31 0.28 -0.90 4.65
CA VAL A 31 1.17 0.11 4.07
C VAL A 31 0.66 0.42 2.67
N THR A 32 0.29 1.67 2.39
CA THR A 32 -0.24 2.10 1.10
C THR A 32 0.66 3.16 0.49
N ALA A 33 1.17 2.88 -0.70
CA ALA A 33 1.98 3.82 -1.47
C ALA A 33 1.10 4.53 -2.51
N GLU A 34 1.23 5.85 -2.59
CA GLU A 34 0.57 6.67 -3.60
C GLU A 34 1.57 7.12 -4.67
N MET A 35 1.23 6.89 -5.93
CA MET A 35 2.03 7.32 -7.07
C MET A 35 1.83 8.81 -7.32
N LYS A 36 2.88 9.51 -7.74
CA LYS A 36 2.81 10.95 -8.08
C LYS A 36 1.76 11.23 -9.16
N SER A 37 1.22 12.44 -9.16
CA SER A 37 0.32 12.93 -10.21
C SER A 37 1.07 13.35 -11.48
N SER A 38 2.39 13.49 -11.44
CA SER A 38 3.23 13.86 -12.58
C SER A 38 4.55 13.08 -12.60
N GLY A 39 5.20 13.02 -13.76
CA GLY A 39 6.47 12.29 -13.92
C GLY A 39 6.34 10.76 -13.87
N VAL A 40 5.12 10.24 -13.93
CA VAL A 40 4.79 8.80 -14.00
C VAL A 40 3.89 8.53 -15.22
N ASN A 41 3.72 7.25 -15.57
CA ASN A 41 2.80 6.84 -16.64
C ASN A 41 1.36 7.33 -16.33
N LYS A 42 0.66 7.86 -17.34
CA LYS A 42 -0.71 8.40 -17.21
C LYS A 42 -1.69 7.42 -16.58
N GLU A 43 -1.53 6.13 -16.85
CA GLU A 43 -2.40 5.07 -16.33
C GLU A 43 -2.15 4.76 -14.85
N ILE A 44 -1.13 5.35 -14.20
CA ILE A 44 -0.82 5.15 -12.77
C ILE A 44 -0.75 6.43 -11.94
N GLN A 45 -1.05 7.60 -12.51
CA GLN A 45 -1.03 8.87 -11.78
C GLN A 45 -2.01 8.89 -10.61
N GLY A 46 -1.54 9.24 -9.41
CA GLY A 46 -2.36 9.27 -8.18
C GLY A 46 -2.86 7.89 -7.72
N LYS A 47 -2.52 6.82 -8.43
CA LYS A 47 -2.97 5.47 -8.11
C LYS A 47 -2.15 4.88 -6.97
N LYS A 48 -2.69 3.84 -6.35
CA LYS A 48 -2.19 3.27 -5.11
C LYS A 48 -2.03 1.76 -5.22
N LEU A 49 -1.10 1.24 -4.43
CA LEU A 49 -0.95 -0.17 -4.10
C LEU A 49 -0.77 -0.31 -2.59
N SER A 50 -1.09 -1.49 -2.06
CA SER A 50 -0.93 -1.78 -0.64
C SER A 50 -0.06 -3.01 -0.41
N LEU A 51 0.67 -2.99 0.70
CA LEU A 51 1.26 -4.15 1.34
C LEU A 51 0.55 -4.39 2.67
N TRP A 52 0.21 -5.64 2.95
CA TRP A 52 -0.39 -6.02 4.23
C TRP A 52 0.13 -7.39 4.64
N ALA A 53 0.02 -7.69 5.93
CA ALA A 53 0.45 -8.98 6.46
C ALA A 53 -0.71 -9.77 7.06
N LYS A 54 -0.61 -11.10 7.11
CA LYS A 54 -1.43 -11.97 7.96
C LYS A 54 -0.51 -12.81 8.83
N ARG A 55 -0.96 -13.18 10.02
CA ARG A 55 -0.20 -14.07 10.91
C ARG A 55 -0.21 -15.49 10.34
N GLN A 56 0.93 -16.15 10.40
CA GLN A 56 1.15 -17.52 9.95
C GLN A 56 2.06 -18.23 10.97
N ASP A 57 1.50 -19.11 11.80
CA ASP A 57 2.20 -20.01 12.74
C ASP A 57 3.47 -19.44 13.39
N GLY A 58 3.33 -18.34 14.12
CA GLY A 58 4.44 -17.69 14.83
C GLY A 58 5.25 -16.68 14.00
N SER A 59 4.90 -16.49 12.73
CA SER A 59 5.46 -15.49 11.81
C SER A 59 4.34 -14.66 11.14
N VAL A 60 4.71 -13.81 10.19
CA VAL A 60 3.75 -13.11 9.32
C VAL A 60 4.10 -13.33 7.86
N LYS A 61 3.09 -13.54 7.03
CA LYS A 61 3.20 -13.54 5.58
C LYS A 61 2.73 -12.19 5.05
N TRP A 62 3.54 -11.58 4.19
CA TRP A 62 3.20 -10.34 3.50
C TRP A 62 2.56 -10.61 2.15
N PHE A 63 1.68 -9.70 1.77
CA PHE A 63 0.97 -9.67 0.50
C PHE A 63 1.16 -8.29 -0.12
N CYS A 64 1.08 -8.23 -1.44
CA CYS A 64 1.19 -7.01 -2.21
C CYS A 64 0.12 -7.01 -3.30
N GLY A 65 -0.61 -5.92 -3.44
CA GLY A 65 -1.68 -5.84 -4.41
C GLY A 65 -2.34 -4.48 -4.50
N GLN A 66 -3.54 -4.49 -5.06
CA GLN A 66 -4.40 -3.31 -5.08
C GLN A 66 -4.68 -2.79 -3.66
N PRO A 67 -5.11 -1.52 -3.51
CA PRO A 67 -5.40 -0.93 -2.22
C PRO A 67 -6.34 -1.79 -1.38
N VAL A 68 -5.94 -2.02 -0.13
CA VAL A 68 -6.76 -2.69 0.88
C VAL A 68 -6.86 -1.83 2.12
N ALA A 69 -7.86 -2.10 2.95
CA ALA A 69 -7.97 -1.50 4.26
C ALA A 69 -8.41 -2.55 5.28
N ARG A 70 -7.94 -2.43 6.53
CA ARG A 70 -8.42 -3.24 7.64
C ARG A 70 -9.46 -2.45 8.42
N ASN A 71 -10.65 -3.05 8.57
CA ASN A 71 -11.80 -2.49 9.29
C ASN A 71 -12.23 -1.11 8.77
N ASP A 72 -11.98 -0.84 7.49
CA ASP A 72 -12.31 0.41 6.81
C ASP A 72 -12.54 0.15 5.32
N LYS A 73 -12.97 1.16 4.57
CA LYS A 73 -13.11 1.08 3.12
C LYS A 73 -11.73 1.20 2.46
N ALA A 74 -11.44 0.27 1.56
CA ALA A 74 -10.27 0.35 0.71
C ALA A 74 -10.39 1.53 -0.27
N ASP A 75 -9.24 2.08 -0.67
CA ASP A 75 -9.17 3.14 -1.64
C ASP A 75 -9.63 2.67 -3.04
N THR A 76 -10.24 3.58 -3.80
CA THR A 76 -10.71 3.34 -5.17
C THR A 76 -9.68 3.67 -6.23
N ASP A 77 -8.61 4.40 -5.89
CA ASP A 77 -7.54 4.79 -6.81
C ASP A 77 -6.55 3.63 -7.04
N LYS A 78 -7.04 2.53 -7.60
CA LYS A 78 -6.27 1.28 -7.72
C LYS A 78 -5.42 1.25 -8.98
N ILE A 79 -4.15 0.87 -8.85
CA ILE A 79 -3.32 0.50 -10.01
C ILE A 79 -3.96 -0.73 -10.70
N ASP A 80 -4.10 -0.66 -12.02
CA ASP A 80 -4.58 -1.79 -12.80
C ASP A 80 -3.58 -2.96 -12.70
N THR A 81 -4.09 -4.18 -12.59
CA THR A 81 -3.26 -5.37 -12.41
C THR A 81 -2.22 -5.55 -13.52
N LYS A 82 -2.47 -5.07 -14.75
CA LYS A 82 -1.49 -5.13 -15.85
C LYS A 82 -0.21 -4.32 -15.56
N HIS A 83 -0.31 -3.30 -14.70
CA HIS A 83 0.83 -2.48 -14.27
C HIS A 83 1.47 -2.95 -12.97
N LEU A 84 0.86 -3.91 -12.28
CA LEU A 84 1.46 -4.52 -11.10
C LEU A 84 2.42 -5.65 -11.53
N PRO A 85 3.60 -5.75 -10.91
CA PRO A 85 4.46 -6.92 -11.04
C PRO A 85 3.70 -8.21 -10.69
N SER A 86 4.11 -9.35 -11.24
CA SER A 86 3.45 -10.65 -10.98
C SER A 86 3.37 -11.00 -9.49
N THR A 87 4.37 -10.57 -8.70
CA THR A 87 4.46 -10.77 -7.25
C THR A 87 3.64 -9.79 -6.42
N CYS A 88 2.96 -8.83 -7.03
CA CYS A 88 2.15 -7.82 -6.35
C CYS A 88 0.72 -7.79 -6.91
N ARG A 89 0.11 -8.97 -7.05
CA ARG A 89 -1.26 -9.14 -7.57
C ARG A 89 -2.13 -9.94 -6.61
N ASP A 90 -1.80 -9.93 -5.31
CA ASP A 90 -2.57 -10.63 -4.31
C ASP A 90 -3.97 -10.02 -4.16
N ALA A 91 -4.98 -10.88 -4.08
CA ALA A 91 -6.32 -10.45 -3.71
C ALA A 91 -6.36 -10.10 -2.22
N ALA A 92 -7.22 -9.18 -1.80
CA ALA A 92 -7.37 -8.80 -0.39
C ALA A 92 -7.67 -10.00 0.55
N SER A 93 -8.27 -11.06 -0.01
CA SER A 93 -8.60 -12.31 0.68
C SER A 93 -7.45 -13.34 0.73
N ALA A 94 -6.31 -13.10 0.09
CA ALA A 94 -5.19 -14.06 0.04
C ALA A 94 -4.66 -14.41 1.44
N ASP A 95 -4.30 -15.69 1.66
CA ASP A 95 -3.82 -16.27 2.93
C ASP A 95 -2.40 -16.88 2.81
#